data_AF-A0A1J4YHD3-F1
#
_entry.id   AF-A0A1J4YHD3-F1
#
_cell.length_a   1.000
_cell.length_b   1.000
_cell.length_c   1.000
_cell.angle_alpha   90.00
_cell.angle_beta   90.00
_cell.angle_gamma   90.00
#
_symmetry.space_group_name_H-M   'P 1'
#
loop_
_entity.id
_entity.type
_entity.pdbx_description
1 polymer ?
#
loop_
_entity_poly.entity_id
_entity_poly.type
_entity_poly.pdbx_seq_one_letter_code
_entity_poly.pdbx_strand_id
1 'polypeptide(L)'
;MNAELKKSNGELQVELGAIQSIGNIIPICAWCGHKIKNANDEWISVEKYIMNHIEAEVSHGMCPGCQEGFISEFKGRGGAADTQVV
;
A
#
# COMPACT_ATOMS: atom_id res chain seq x y z
N MET A 1 -24.08 -36.29 -16.90
CA MET A 1 -22.82 -35.94 -17.57
C MET A 1 -22.78 -34.42 -17.75
N ASN A 2 -22.21 -33.68 -16.78
CA ASN A 2 -22.01 -32.20 -16.72
C ASN A 2 -21.82 -31.70 -15.27
N ALA A 3 -21.99 -32.56 -14.25
CA ALA A 3 -21.88 -32.17 -12.85
C ALA A 3 -20.43 -31.89 -12.42
N GLU A 4 -19.48 -32.73 -12.84
CA GLU A 4 -18.05 -32.54 -12.56
C GLU A 4 -17.47 -31.31 -13.26
N LEU A 5 -17.89 -31.06 -14.51
CA LEU A 5 -17.55 -29.84 -15.26
C LEU A 5 -18.06 -28.56 -14.58
N LYS A 6 -19.28 -28.59 -14.03
CA LYS A 6 -19.83 -27.46 -13.27
C LYS A 6 -19.09 -27.22 -11.96
N LYS A 7 -18.62 -28.28 -11.30
CA LYS A 7 -17.89 -28.19 -10.04
C LYS A 7 -16.51 -27.55 -10.23
N SER A 8 -15.69 -28.04 -11.18
CA SER A 8 -14.40 -27.41 -11.48
C SER A 8 -14.53 -25.98 -12.00
N ASN A 9 -15.58 -25.67 -12.78
CA ASN A 9 -15.84 -24.28 -13.19
C ASN A 9 -16.21 -23.37 -12.00
N GLY A 10 -16.94 -23.88 -11.00
CA GLY A 10 -17.27 -23.13 -9.79
C GLY A 10 -16.04 -22.88 -8.93
N GLU A 11 -15.19 -23.88 -8.75
CA GLU A 11 -13.95 -23.78 -7.94
C GLU A 11 -12.95 -22.80 -8.57
N LEU A 12 -12.77 -22.82 -9.90
CA LEU A 12 -11.93 -21.85 -10.61
C LEU A 12 -12.49 -20.42 -10.57
N GLN A 13 -13.82 -20.26 -10.57
CA GLN A 13 -14.45 -18.93 -10.43
C GLN A 13 -14.27 -18.34 -9.02
N VAL A 14 -14.20 -19.19 -7.99
CA VAL A 14 -13.90 -18.76 -6.62
C VAL A 14 -12.44 -18.35 -6.46
N GLU A 15 -11.50 -19.10 -7.07
CA GLU A 15 -10.07 -18.77 -7.09
C GLU A 15 -9.78 -17.45 -7.83
N LEU A 16 -10.50 -17.18 -8.94
CA LEU A 16 -10.44 -15.91 -9.68
C LEU A 16 -11.06 -14.73 -8.94
N GLY A 17 -11.97 -14.99 -7.99
CA GLY A 17 -12.59 -13.95 -7.15
C GLY A 17 -11.63 -13.32 -6.14
N ALA A 18 -10.50 -13.97 -5.86
CA ALA A 18 -9.52 -13.53 -4.85
C ALA A 18 -8.34 -12.72 -5.43
N ILE A 19 -8.20 -12.62 -6.75
CA ILE A 19 -7.12 -11.83 -7.37
C ILE A 19 -7.66 -10.44 -7.70
N GLN A 20 -7.71 -9.58 -6.69
CA GLN A 20 -7.92 -8.13 -6.86
C GLN A 20 -6.69 -7.54 -7.56
N SER A 21 -6.61 -7.77 -8.87
CA SER A 21 -5.49 -7.34 -9.71
C SER A 21 -5.51 -5.82 -9.78
N ILE A 22 -4.56 -5.20 -9.10
CA ILE A 22 -4.20 -3.82 -9.36
C ILE A 22 -3.79 -3.77 -10.85
N GLY A 23 -4.52 -3.01 -11.66
CA GLY A 23 -4.34 -2.98 -13.11
C GLY A 23 -2.89 -2.74 -13.52
N ASN A 24 -2.50 -3.22 -14.71
CA ASN A 24 -1.11 -3.26 -15.19
C ASN A 24 -0.33 -1.92 -15.08
N ILE A 25 -1.02 -0.77 -14.99
CA ILE A 25 -0.42 0.54 -14.73
C ILE A 25 -1.33 1.35 -13.78
N ILE A 26 -0.77 1.81 -12.66
CA ILE A 26 -1.44 2.69 -11.70
C ILE A 26 -1.06 4.15 -12.02
N PRO A 27 -2.03 5.03 -12.32
CA PRO A 27 -1.74 6.46 -12.54
C PRO A 27 -1.42 7.15 -11.22
N ILE A 28 -0.13 7.45 -10.99
CA ILE A 28 0.37 8.13 -9.79
C ILE A 28 0.65 9.61 -10.07
N CYS A 29 0.49 10.47 -9.07
CA CYS A 29 0.79 11.89 -9.20
C CYS A 29 2.30 12.10 -9.39
N ALA A 30 2.70 12.68 -10.53
CA ALA A 30 4.11 12.92 -10.86
C ALA A 30 4.82 13.93 -9.93
N TRP A 31 4.06 14.77 -9.22
CA TRP A 31 4.62 15.77 -8.31
C TRP A 31 4.88 15.19 -6.92
N CYS A 32 3.87 14.54 -6.33
CA CYS A 32 3.92 14.15 -4.93
C CYS A 32 4.18 12.64 -4.72
N GLY A 33 3.89 11.78 -5.70
CA GLY A 33 4.15 10.34 -5.61
C GLY A 33 3.31 9.56 -4.57
N HIS A 34 2.43 10.21 -3.81
CA HIS A 34 1.63 9.57 -2.75
C HIS A 34 0.11 9.63 -3.00
N LYS A 35 -0.31 10.01 -4.22
CA LYS A 35 -1.70 10.02 -4.67
C LYS A 35 -1.88 9.25 -5.97
N ILE A 36 -2.99 8.52 -6.07
CA ILE A 36 -3.39 7.71 -7.23
C ILE A 36 -4.69 8.28 -7.80
N LYS A 37 -4.79 8.31 -9.13
CA LYS A 37 -6.04 8.64 -9.82
C LYS A 37 -6.94 7.40 -9.91
N ASN A 38 -8.11 7.45 -9.30
CA ASN A 38 -9.05 6.31 -9.30
C ASN A 38 -9.91 6.29 -10.58
N ALA A 39 -10.79 5.29 -10.68
CA ALA A 39 -11.71 5.12 -11.82
C ALA A 39 -12.74 6.26 -11.97
N ASN A 40 -12.98 7.04 -10.92
CA ASN A 40 -13.89 8.19 -10.91
C ASN A 40 -13.17 9.51 -11.24
N ASP A 41 -11.93 9.44 -11.71
CA ASP A 41 -11.07 10.60 -12.00
C ASP A 41 -10.61 11.39 -10.75
N GLU A 42 -10.81 10.84 -9.55
CA GLU A 42 -10.45 11.48 -8.28
C GLU A 42 -9.03 11.10 -7.85
N TRP A 43 -8.33 12.05 -7.21
CA TRP A 43 -7.04 11.80 -6.59
C TRP A 43 -7.21 11.36 -5.14
N ILE A 44 -6.91 10.10 -4.86
CA ILE A 44 -6.96 9.51 -3.51
C ILE A 44 -5.56 9.16 -3.02
N SER A 45 -5.39 8.97 -1.72
CA SER A 45 -4.10 8.51 -1.18
C SER A 45 -3.80 7.08 -1.60
N VAL A 46 -2.50 6.72 -1.62
CA VAL A 46 -2.07 5.35 -1.93
C VAL A 46 -2.68 4.34 -0.96
N GLU A 47 -2.76 4.68 0.32
CA GLU A 47 -3.36 3.83 1.35
C GLU A 47 -4.83 3.57 1.06
N LYS A 48 -5.60 4.62 0.75
CA LYS A 48 -7.02 4.47 0.39
C LYS A 48 -7.20 3.63 -0.87
N TYR A 49 -6.33 3.80 -1.87
CA TYR A 49 -6.36 2.97 -3.06
C TYR A 49 -6.11 1.49 -2.73
N ILE A 50 -5.09 1.18 -1.94
CA ILE A 50 -4.75 -0.18 -1.51
C ILE A 50 -5.92 -0.80 -0.74
N MET A 51 -6.44 -0.13 0.29
CA MET A 51 -7.56 -0.63 1.10
C MET A 51 -8.85 -0.86 0.28
N ASN A 52 -9.01 -0.18 -0.85
CA ASN A 52 -10.14 -0.41 -1.76
C ASN A 52 -9.94 -1.63 -2.68
N HIS A 53 -8.71 -2.13 -2.82
CA HIS A 53 -8.32 -3.20 -3.75
C HIS A 53 -7.66 -4.40 -3.07
N ILE A 54 -7.57 -4.44 -1.73
CA ILE A 54 -7.24 -5.63 -0.95
C ILE A 54 -7.95 -5.58 0.41
N GLU A 55 -8.21 -6.74 0.99
CA GLU A 55 -8.72 -6.86 2.38
C GLU A 55 -7.57 -6.69 3.39
N ALA A 56 -7.07 -5.46 3.56
CA ALA A 56 -5.99 -5.16 4.50
C ALA A 56 -6.11 -3.74 5.07
N GLU A 57 -5.48 -3.52 6.22
CA GLU A 57 -5.25 -2.18 6.80
C GLU A 57 -3.82 -1.72 6.52
N VAL A 58 -3.62 -0.41 6.42
CA VAL A 58 -2.31 0.20 6.16
C VAL A 58 -1.90 1.08 7.35
N SER A 59 -0.67 0.91 7.83
CA SER A 59 -0.07 1.73 8.88
C SER A 59 1.19 2.45 8.39
N HIS A 60 1.56 3.53 9.07
CA HIS A 60 2.80 4.28 8.80
C HIS A 60 3.91 3.83 9.75
N GLY A 61 5.02 3.35 9.19
CA GLY A 61 6.22 2.96 9.91
C GLY A 61 7.48 3.59 9.31
N MET A 62 8.58 3.57 10.06
CA MET A 62 9.89 4.01 9.60
C MET A 62 10.79 2.79 9.43
N CYS A 63 11.34 2.57 8.23
CA CYS A 63 12.29 1.47 8.04
C CYS A 63 13.64 1.78 8.71
N PRO A 64 14.48 0.77 9.01
CA PRO A 64 15.77 0.98 9.65
C PRO A 64 16.66 2.00 8.93
N GLY A 65 16.70 2.00 7.59
CA GLY A 65 17.48 2.97 6.82
C GLY A 65 16.96 4.42 6.94
N CYS A 66 15.65 4.62 6.95
CA CYS A 66 15.06 5.94 7.20
C CYS A 66 15.34 6.41 8.63
N GLN A 67 15.29 5.51 9.61
CA GLN A 67 15.60 5.82 10.99
C GLN A 67 17.07 6.21 11.17
N GLU A 68 18.00 5.47 10.57
CA GLU A 68 19.42 5.81 10.57
C GLU A 68 19.68 7.17 9.89
N GLY A 69 19.04 7.44 8.76
CA GLY A 69 19.14 8.73 8.06
C GLY A 69 18.62 9.88 8.93
N PHE A 70 17.44 9.72 9.54
CA PHE A 70 16.86 10.69 10.44
C PHE A 70 17.76 10.97 11.65
N ILE A 71 18.30 9.93 12.30
CA ILE A 71 19.21 10.07 13.45
C ILE A 71 20.50 10.78 13.02
N SER A 72 21.05 10.43 11.86
CA SER A 72 22.26 11.04 11.30
C SER A 72 22.06 12.52 11.00
N GLU A 73 20.95 12.89 10.37
CA GLU A 73 20.61 14.28 10.08
C GLU A 73 20.37 15.08 11.37
N PHE A 74 19.65 14.48 12.33
CA PHE A 74 19.37 15.11 13.62
C PHE A 74 20.64 15.38 14.43
N LYS A 75 21.59 14.43 14.44
CA LYS A 75 22.91 14.59 15.06
C LYS A 75 23.75 15.69 14.39
N GLY A 76 23.62 15.88 13.07
CA GLY A 76 24.33 16.91 12.31
C GLY A 76 23.81 18.34 12.51
N ARG A 77 22.58 18.51 13.02
CA ARG A 77 21.90 19.82 13.18
C ARG A 77 22.05 20.43 14.59
N GLY A 78 22.91 19.88 15.44
CA GLY A 78 23.32 20.51 16.70
C GLY A 78 22.26 20.50 17.81
N GLY A 79 21.46 19.44 17.92
CA GLY A 79 20.58 19.24 19.07
C GLY A 79 21.35 18.65 20.24
N ALA A 80 21.76 19.48 21.19
CA ALA A 80 22.18 19.02 22.51
C ALA A 80 21.08 18.12 23.08
N ALA A 81 21.46 16.89 23.40
CA ALA A 81 20.59 15.92 24.01
C ALA A 81 20.24 16.38 25.43
N ASP A 82 18.99 16.82 25.61
CA ASP A 82 18.28 16.71 26.88
C ASP A 82 16.86 16.23 26.57
N THR A 83 16.76 14.93 26.36
CA THR A 83 15.50 14.22 26.61
C THR A 83 15.89 13.02 27.46
N GLN A 84 15.88 13.25 28.77
CA GLN A 84 15.70 12.19 29.73
C GLN A 84 14.43 11.44 29.32
N VAL A 85 14.60 10.23 28.81
CA VAL A 85 13.54 9.23 28.85
C VAL A 85 13.57 8.65 30.26
N VAL A 86 12.90 9.36 31.19
CA VAL A 86 12.30 8.84 32.43
C VAL A 86 10.96 9.53 32.64
#